data_AF-A0A0J9TC81-F1
#
_entry.id   AF-A0A0J9TC81-F1
#
_cell.length_a   1.000
_cell.length_b   1.000
_cell.length_c   1.000
_cell.angle_alpha   90.00
_cell.angle_beta   90.00
_cell.angle_gamma   90.00
#
_symmetry.space_group_name_H-M   'P 1'
#
loop_
_entity.id
_entity.type
_entity.pdbx_description
1 polymer ?
#
loop_
_entity_poly.entity_id
_entity_poly.type
_entity_poly.pdbx_seq_one_letter_code
_entity_poly.pdbx_strand_id
1 'polypeptide(L)'
;MDCFSISRQLHNDGENKFIKPCQKLIHYLKYIKNNPSTVDQKKSCKYFNYMLMDELKKFRHTCEGTMECYNIMISVQSSESDGIDVCKKHIEEINENIFEKFQNLDSLYDIYYEFTNTQEEVDNAKCHLGIECSNKYNDYIKLCHQVSHIGFCKALDKFKDTYNIHMKNESKCENAPRYLYSPFGTEKHRIFFISLITIFAMSIIMFTVYKVNGILL
;
A
#
# COMPACT_ATOMS: atom_id res chain seq x y z
N MET A 1 -10.25 1.38 27.44
CA MET A 1 -10.69 2.30 26.36
C MET A 1 -12.11 1.94 25.99
N ASP A 2 -13.01 2.92 26.03
CA ASP A 2 -14.45 2.64 26.01
C ASP A 2 -15.04 2.79 24.60
N CYS A 3 -14.94 1.72 23.80
CA CYS A 3 -15.59 1.65 22.50
C CYS A 3 -17.12 1.62 22.58
N PHE A 4 -17.71 1.30 23.74
CA PHE A 4 -19.15 1.34 23.91
C PHE A 4 -19.65 2.78 23.97
N SER A 5 -18.97 3.65 24.72
CA SER A 5 -19.27 5.09 24.73
C SER A 5 -19.01 5.76 23.37
N ILE A 6 -17.91 5.41 22.70
CA ILE A 6 -17.63 5.90 21.33
C ILE A 6 -18.71 5.46 20.35
N SER A 7 -19.05 4.16 20.36
CA SER A 7 -20.10 3.62 19.50
C SER A 7 -21.40 4.37 19.71
N ARG A 8 -21.83 4.60 20.96
CA ARG A 8 -23.07 5.33 21.26
C ARG A 8 -23.09 6.76 20.72
N GLN A 9 -21.96 7.48 20.76
CA GLN A 9 -21.90 8.86 20.25
C GLN A 9 -21.89 8.94 18.73
N LEU A 10 -21.18 8.03 18.06
CA LEU A 10 -21.08 8.00 16.60
C LEU A 10 -22.29 7.33 15.93
N HIS A 11 -22.74 6.24 16.52
CA HIS A 11 -23.77 5.35 16.03
C HIS A 11 -24.79 5.15 17.15
N ASN A 12 -25.88 5.91 17.11
CA ASN A 12 -27.02 5.67 17.99
C ASN A 12 -27.84 4.46 17.48
N ASP A 13 -27.16 3.36 17.12
CA ASP A 13 -27.79 2.09 16.78
C ASP A 13 -27.78 1.17 18.01
N GLY A 14 -28.91 0.50 18.26
CA GLY A 14 -29.02 -0.42 19.40
C GLY A 14 -28.19 -1.70 19.25
N GLU A 15 -27.51 -1.87 18.12
CA GLU A 15 -26.82 -3.09 17.73
C GLU A 15 -25.31 -3.07 18.02
N ASN A 16 -24.75 -1.92 18.41
CA ASN A 16 -23.34 -1.78 18.79
C ASN A 16 -22.36 -2.25 17.69
N LYS A 17 -22.75 -2.07 16.41
CA LYS A 17 -22.00 -2.60 15.25
C LYS A 17 -20.59 -2.04 15.15
N PHE A 18 -20.38 -0.82 15.64
CA PHE A 18 -19.11 -0.12 15.58
C PHE A 18 -18.11 -0.52 16.70
N ILE A 19 -18.50 -1.36 17.67
CA ILE A 19 -17.57 -1.74 18.76
C ILE A 19 -16.32 -2.45 18.22
N LYS A 20 -16.48 -3.45 17.34
CA LYS A 20 -15.33 -4.18 16.77
C LYS A 20 -14.47 -3.28 15.86
N PRO A 21 -15.04 -2.50 14.91
CA PRO A 21 -14.31 -1.47 14.18
C PRO A 21 -13.54 -0.51 15.09
N CYS A 22 -14.19 0.02 16.13
CA CYS A 22 -13.56 0.91 17.11
C CYS A 22 -12.35 0.27 17.78
N GLN A 23 -12.44 -0.99 18.21
CA GLN A 23 -11.32 -1.70 18.82
C GLN A 23 -10.13 -1.82 17.86
N LYS A 24 -10.37 -2.17 16.59
CA LYS A 24 -9.35 -2.25 15.54
C LYS A 24 -8.68 -0.90 15.31
N LEU A 25 -9.47 0.17 15.17
CA LEU A 25 -9.01 1.54 14.97
C LEU A 25 -8.15 2.04 16.15
N ILE A 26 -8.62 1.83 17.37
CA ILE A 26 -7.89 2.18 18.60
C ILE A 26 -6.57 1.41 18.71
N HIS A 27 -6.59 0.10 18.41
CA HIS A 27 -5.39 -0.72 18.45
C HIS A 27 -4.33 -0.18 17.48
N TYR A 28 -4.74 0.20 16.27
CA TYR A 28 -3.83 0.78 15.28
C TYR A 28 -3.26 2.14 15.72
N LEU A 29 -4.09 3.03 16.30
CA LEU A 29 -3.61 4.31 16.85
C LEU A 29 -2.58 4.10 17.96
N LYS A 30 -2.82 3.13 18.87
CA LYS A 30 -1.87 2.76 19.91
C LYS A 30 -0.57 2.20 19.35
N TYR A 31 -0.65 1.39 18.29
CA TYR A 31 0.54 0.91 17.59
C TYR A 31 1.39 2.06 17.06
N ILE A 32 0.78 3.08 16.43
CA ILE A 32 1.50 4.28 15.95
C ILE A 32 2.16 5.01 17.13
N LYS A 33 1.41 5.29 18.20
CA LYS A 33 1.89 6.00 19.39
C LYS A 33 3.09 5.30 20.03
N ASN A 34 3.02 3.98 20.17
CA ASN A 34 4.00 3.21 20.94
C ASN A 34 5.26 2.84 20.14
N ASN A 35 5.28 3.08 18.82
CA ASN A 35 6.39 2.71 17.94
C ASN A 35 6.97 3.91 17.16
N PRO A 36 7.28 5.05 17.80
CA PRO A 36 7.69 6.27 17.10
C PRO A 36 9.03 6.14 16.35
N SER A 37 9.87 5.16 16.72
CA SER A 37 11.17 4.91 16.08
C SER A 37 11.08 4.07 14.80
N THR A 38 10.03 3.28 14.62
CA THR A 38 9.86 2.36 13.48
C THR A 38 8.73 2.77 12.55
N VAL A 39 7.79 3.58 13.04
CA VAL A 39 6.61 4.02 12.31
C VAL A 39 6.81 5.42 11.76
N ASP A 40 6.55 5.60 10.46
CA ASP A 40 6.33 6.91 9.87
C ASP A 40 4.91 7.38 10.25
N GLN A 41 4.82 8.18 11.30
CA GLN A 41 3.54 8.66 11.86
C GLN A 41 2.64 9.26 10.78
N LYS A 42 3.18 10.07 9.86
CA LYS A 42 2.40 10.71 8.81
C LYS A 42 1.80 9.67 7.86
N LYS A 43 2.59 8.71 7.38
CA LYS A 43 2.09 7.65 6.49
C LYS A 43 1.06 6.76 7.20
N SER A 44 1.33 6.39 8.45
CA SER A 44 0.41 5.56 9.22
C SER A 44 -0.88 6.28 9.55
N CYS A 45 -0.85 7.58 9.87
CA CYS A 45 -2.07 8.34 10.09
C CYS A 45 -2.90 8.53 8.82
N LYS A 46 -2.27 8.59 7.63
CA LYS A 46 -3.00 8.55 6.36
C LYS A 46 -3.72 7.20 6.15
N TYR A 47 -3.08 6.09 6.51
CA TYR A 47 -3.74 4.79 6.47
C TYR A 47 -4.87 4.68 7.50
N PHE A 48 -4.65 5.16 8.73
CA PHE A 48 -5.70 5.24 9.76
C PHE A 48 -6.92 6.04 9.27
N ASN A 49 -6.68 7.19 8.65
CA ASN A 49 -7.73 8.04 8.10
C ASN A 49 -8.58 7.29 7.06
N TYR A 50 -7.93 6.54 6.17
CA TYR A 50 -8.62 5.63 5.25
C TYR A 50 -9.41 4.55 5.99
N MET A 51 -8.81 3.85 6.95
CA MET A 51 -9.51 2.81 7.72
C MET A 51 -10.75 3.35 8.42
N LEU A 52 -10.65 4.54 9.03
CA LEU A 52 -11.79 5.18 9.69
C LEU A 52 -12.88 5.51 8.67
N MET A 53 -12.54 6.10 7.53
CA MET A 53 -13.50 6.40 6.46
C MET A 53 -14.17 5.13 5.92
N ASP A 54 -13.42 4.04 5.74
CA ASP A 54 -13.96 2.75 5.28
C ASP A 54 -14.96 2.15 6.27
N GLU A 55 -14.65 2.19 7.57
CA GLU A 55 -15.58 1.74 8.60
C GLU A 55 -16.83 2.65 8.71
N LEU A 56 -16.65 3.97 8.60
CA LEU A 56 -17.77 4.92 8.63
C LEU A 56 -18.70 4.73 7.42
N LYS A 57 -18.18 4.39 6.24
CA LYS A 57 -19.03 4.10 5.06
C LYS A 57 -19.94 2.87 5.25
N LYS A 58 -19.64 1.96 6.19
CA LYS A 58 -20.43 0.74 6.43
C LYS A 58 -21.65 0.98 7.32
N PHE A 59 -21.70 2.10 8.05
CA PHE A 59 -22.72 2.34 9.07
C PHE A 59 -23.23 3.78 9.02
N ARG A 60 -24.50 4.01 9.36
CA ARG A 60 -24.99 5.39 9.54
C ARG A 60 -24.32 6.01 10.76
N HIS A 61 -23.72 7.18 10.60
CA HIS A 61 -23.10 7.95 11.68
C HIS A 61 -23.67 9.36 11.76
N THR A 62 -23.45 10.03 12.90
CA THR A 62 -23.98 11.37 13.21
C THR A 62 -23.06 12.52 12.81
N CYS A 63 -21.77 12.24 12.56
CA CYS A 63 -20.74 13.23 12.24
C CYS A 63 -20.67 13.60 10.75
N GLU A 64 -20.29 14.85 10.46
CA GLU A 64 -20.01 15.39 9.13
C GLU A 64 -18.56 15.08 8.73
N GLY A 65 -18.39 13.88 8.16
CA GLY A 65 -17.12 13.43 7.61
C GLY A 65 -16.10 12.92 8.64
N THR A 66 -15.00 12.38 8.12
CA THR A 66 -14.03 11.59 8.90
C THR A 66 -13.35 12.38 10.02
N MET A 67 -13.09 13.68 9.81
CA MET A 67 -12.44 14.53 10.80
C MET A 67 -13.32 14.75 12.04
N GLU A 68 -14.60 15.05 11.85
CA GLU A 68 -15.51 15.24 12.98
C GLU A 68 -15.70 13.94 13.75
N CYS A 69 -15.90 12.81 13.04
CA CYS A 69 -16.04 11.51 13.68
C CYS A 69 -14.82 11.18 14.55
N TYR A 70 -13.61 11.44 14.06
CA TYR A 70 -12.40 11.20 14.85
C TYR A 70 -12.30 12.14 16.06
N ASN A 71 -12.68 13.40 15.92
CA ASN A 71 -12.73 14.35 17.04
C ASN A 71 -13.70 13.88 18.14
N ILE A 72 -14.83 13.29 17.77
CA ILE A 72 -15.75 12.64 18.72
C ILE A 72 -15.08 11.44 19.39
N MET A 73 -14.42 10.55 18.62
CA MET A 73 -13.73 9.39 19.18
C MET A 73 -12.70 9.76 20.26
N ILE A 74 -11.95 10.85 20.06
CA ILE A 74 -10.95 11.31 21.02
C ILE A 74 -11.55 12.12 22.18
N SER A 75 -12.69 12.79 22.00
CA SER A 75 -13.31 13.64 23.03
C SER A 75 -14.10 12.85 24.08
N VAL A 76 -14.56 11.64 23.74
CA VAL A 76 -15.18 10.69 24.69
C VAL A 76 -14.24 10.35 25.85
N GLN A 77 -12.94 10.66 25.74
CA GLN A 77 -11.96 10.35 26.78
C GLN A 77 -11.74 11.54 27.72
N SER A 78 -12.05 11.32 29.00
CA SER A 78 -11.97 12.31 30.08
C SER A 78 -10.57 12.57 30.63
N SER A 79 -9.55 11.81 30.20
CA SER A 79 -8.14 11.98 30.60
C SER A 79 -7.20 11.75 29.42
N GLU A 80 -6.47 12.79 29.00
CA GLU A 80 -5.35 12.77 28.03
C GLU A 80 -5.40 11.70 26.92
N SER A 81 -6.50 11.57 26.16
CA SER A 81 -6.65 10.74 24.94
C SER A 81 -6.08 9.29 24.94
N ASP A 82 -5.47 8.78 26.00
CA ASP A 82 -4.50 7.68 26.03
C ASP A 82 -3.63 7.58 24.74
N GLY A 83 -3.30 8.74 24.13
CA GLY A 83 -2.59 8.90 22.86
C GLY A 83 -3.27 8.34 21.61
N ILE A 84 -4.59 8.17 21.61
CA ILE A 84 -5.36 7.96 20.36
C ILE A 84 -5.53 9.22 19.54
N ASP A 85 -5.14 10.39 20.03
CA ASP A 85 -5.07 11.64 19.27
C ASP A 85 -3.79 11.78 18.42
N VAL A 86 -2.95 10.74 18.38
CA VAL A 86 -1.68 10.71 17.63
C VAL A 86 -1.83 11.10 16.15
N CYS A 87 -3.02 10.93 15.56
CA CYS A 87 -3.30 11.28 14.17
C CYS A 87 -4.09 12.58 13.99
N LYS A 88 -4.39 13.33 15.05
CA LYS A 88 -5.27 14.53 15.02
C LYS A 88 -4.85 15.58 13.98
N LYS A 89 -3.54 15.76 13.77
CA LYS A 89 -2.99 16.73 12.80
C LYS A 89 -2.84 16.17 11.37
N HIS A 90 -3.27 14.94 11.13
CA HIS A 90 -3.05 14.20 9.88
C HIS A 90 -4.32 13.61 9.28
N ILE A 91 -5.49 13.87 9.89
CA ILE A 91 -6.79 13.54 9.30
C ILE A 91 -7.13 14.62 8.28
N GLU A 92 -7.44 14.17 7.07
CA GLU A 92 -7.77 14.99 5.91
C GLU A 92 -8.94 14.32 5.18
N GLU A 93 -9.75 15.05 4.42
CA GLU A 93 -10.74 14.38 3.58
C GLU A 93 -10.05 13.57 2.48
N ILE A 94 -10.46 12.32 2.31
CA ILE A 94 -9.98 11.44 1.25
C ILE A 94 -11.02 11.47 0.14
N ASN A 95 -10.64 11.94 -1.05
CA ASN A 95 -11.54 11.85 -2.20
C ASN A 95 -11.69 10.39 -2.69
N GLU A 96 -12.75 10.13 -3.44
CA GLU A 96 -13.12 8.76 -3.83
C GLU A 96 -12.03 8.04 -4.63
N ASN A 97 -11.28 8.75 -5.47
CA ASN A 97 -10.18 8.17 -6.24
C ASN A 97 -8.98 7.75 -5.38
N ILE A 98 -8.69 8.49 -4.31
CA ILE A 98 -7.67 8.07 -3.33
C ILE A 98 -8.21 6.91 -2.48
N PHE A 99 -9.49 6.96 -2.12
CA PHE A 99 -10.15 5.91 -1.34
C PHE A 99 -10.12 4.56 -2.07
N GLU A 100 -10.51 4.52 -3.34
CA GLU A 100 -10.47 3.32 -4.19
C GLU A 100 -9.04 2.72 -4.27
N LYS A 101 -8.01 3.57 -4.32
CA LYS A 101 -6.62 3.12 -4.33
C LYS A 101 -6.20 2.45 -3.04
N PHE A 102 -6.67 2.94 -1.89
CA PHE A 102 -6.46 2.25 -0.63
C PHE A 102 -7.20 0.90 -0.60
N GLN A 103 -8.45 0.85 -1.08
CA GLN A 103 -9.19 -0.42 -1.18
C GLN A 103 -8.49 -1.45 -2.06
N ASN A 104 -7.92 -1.01 -3.19
CA ASN A 104 -7.13 -1.88 -4.07
C ASN A 104 -5.87 -2.41 -3.37
N LEU A 105 -5.19 -1.57 -2.57
CA LEU A 105 -4.04 -2.03 -1.78
C LEU A 105 -4.46 -3.02 -0.69
N ASP A 106 -5.53 -2.74 0.06
CA ASP A 106 -6.02 -3.63 1.11
C ASP A 106 -6.43 -4.98 0.53
N SER A 107 -7.23 -4.99 -0.56
CA SER A 107 -7.60 -6.23 -1.25
C SER A 107 -6.37 -7.02 -1.72
N LEU A 108 -5.32 -6.35 -2.18
CA LEU A 108 -4.09 -7.00 -2.62
C LEU A 108 -3.33 -7.63 -1.44
N TYR A 109 -3.23 -6.93 -0.31
CA TYR A 109 -2.57 -7.44 0.90
C TYR A 109 -3.37 -8.57 1.54
N ASP A 110 -4.70 -8.51 1.55
CA ASP A 110 -5.56 -9.57 2.09
C ASP A 110 -5.30 -10.90 1.36
N ILE A 111 -5.34 -10.87 0.02
CA ILE A 111 -5.07 -12.07 -0.80
C ILE A 111 -3.63 -12.55 -0.62
N TYR A 112 -2.68 -11.62 -0.49
CA TYR A 112 -1.29 -11.98 -0.19
C TYR A 112 -1.17 -12.70 1.17
N TYR A 113 -1.81 -12.19 2.23
CA TYR A 113 -1.74 -12.83 3.54
C TYR A 113 -2.44 -14.19 3.55
N GLU A 114 -3.56 -14.35 2.85
CA GLU A 114 -4.20 -15.65 2.66
C GLU A 114 -3.27 -16.62 1.93
N PHE A 115 -2.64 -16.16 0.85
CA PHE A 115 -1.65 -16.93 0.10
C PHE A 115 -0.48 -17.39 0.99
N THR A 116 0.14 -16.48 1.76
CA THR A 116 1.32 -16.82 2.56
C THR A 116 1.00 -17.64 3.82
N ASN A 117 -0.19 -17.47 4.41
CA ASN A 117 -0.57 -18.16 5.64
C ASN A 117 -1.18 -19.54 5.40
N THR A 118 -1.55 -19.88 4.16
CA THR A 118 -2.04 -21.22 3.82
C THR A 118 -0.90 -22.24 3.97
N GLN A 119 -1.06 -23.18 4.90
CA GLN A 119 -0.02 -24.14 5.30
C GLN A 119 0.18 -25.28 4.28
N GLU A 120 -0.81 -25.55 3.44
CA GLU A 120 -0.73 -26.63 2.45
C GLU A 120 0.09 -26.18 1.24
N GLU A 121 1.38 -26.50 1.26
CA GLU A 121 2.37 -26.04 0.27
C GLU A 121 2.16 -26.57 -1.15
N VAL A 122 1.33 -27.62 -1.31
CA VAL A 122 1.19 -28.37 -2.57
C VAL A 122 -0.25 -28.35 -3.09
N ASP A 123 -1.17 -27.68 -2.39
CA ASP A 123 -2.57 -27.65 -2.81
C ASP A 123 -2.80 -26.60 -3.91
N ASN A 124 -3.57 -27.00 -4.92
CA ASN A 124 -4.02 -26.16 -6.03
C ASN A 124 -4.61 -24.83 -5.52
N ALA A 125 -5.24 -24.83 -4.34
CA ALA A 125 -5.81 -23.65 -3.70
C ALA A 125 -4.77 -22.58 -3.31
N LYS A 126 -3.66 -22.96 -2.66
CA LYS A 126 -2.61 -21.99 -2.28
C LYS A 126 -2.00 -21.34 -3.52
N CYS A 127 -1.71 -22.15 -4.53
CA CYS A 127 -1.13 -21.64 -5.78
C CYS A 127 -2.12 -20.82 -6.59
N HIS A 128 -3.42 -21.12 -6.51
CA HIS A 128 -4.46 -20.28 -7.07
C HIS A 128 -4.47 -18.88 -6.44
N LEU A 129 -4.33 -18.78 -5.10
CA LEU A 129 -4.20 -17.48 -4.42
C LEU A 129 -2.95 -16.71 -4.88
N GLY A 130 -1.82 -17.41 -5.06
CA GLY A 130 -0.60 -16.80 -5.59
C GLY A 130 -0.75 -16.25 -7.02
N ILE A 131 -1.48 -16.97 -7.87
CA ILE A 131 -1.83 -16.54 -9.24
C ILE A 131 -2.80 -15.35 -9.19
N GLU A 132 -3.86 -15.43 -8.40
CA GLU A 132 -4.84 -14.35 -8.24
C GLU A 132 -4.19 -13.06 -7.73
N CYS A 133 -3.34 -13.18 -6.71
CA CYS A 133 -2.55 -12.09 -6.16
C CYS A 133 -1.71 -11.39 -7.25
N SER A 134 -1.01 -12.19 -8.06
CA SER A 134 -0.18 -11.68 -9.16
C SER A 134 -1.00 -10.99 -10.26
N ASN A 135 -2.18 -11.54 -10.59
CA ASN A 135 -3.07 -10.98 -11.61
C ASN A 135 -3.66 -9.64 -11.15
N LYS A 136 -4.14 -9.56 -9.91
CA LYS A 136 -4.63 -8.30 -9.33
C LYS A 136 -3.54 -7.24 -9.27
N TYR A 137 -2.34 -7.62 -8.85
CA TYR A 137 -1.19 -6.72 -8.91
C TYR A 137 -0.97 -6.17 -10.33
N ASN A 138 -0.95 -7.05 -11.33
CA ASN A 138 -0.73 -6.67 -12.73
C ASN A 138 -1.83 -5.75 -13.28
N ASP A 139 -3.06 -5.87 -12.78
CA ASP A 139 -4.14 -4.94 -13.12
C ASP A 139 -3.96 -3.59 -12.42
N TYR A 140 -3.59 -3.59 -11.13
CA TYR A 140 -3.40 -2.36 -10.37
C TYR A 140 -2.20 -1.52 -10.84
N ILE A 141 -1.12 -2.14 -11.31
CA ILE A 141 0.01 -1.36 -11.87
C ILE A 141 -0.36 -0.65 -13.18
N LYS A 142 -1.40 -1.08 -13.91
CA LYS A 142 -1.86 -0.36 -15.11
C LYS A 142 -2.45 1.01 -14.77
N LEU A 143 -2.87 1.21 -13.53
CA LEU A 143 -3.38 2.49 -13.01
C LEU A 143 -2.24 3.47 -12.67
N CYS A 144 -0.98 3.04 -12.80
CA CYS A 144 0.19 3.87 -12.53
C CYS A 144 0.50 4.83 -13.68
N HIS A 145 -0.10 6.02 -13.64
CA HIS A 145 0.28 7.16 -14.47
C HIS A 145 1.22 8.12 -13.72
N GLN A 146 2.28 8.58 -14.39
CA GLN A 146 3.50 9.12 -13.79
C GLN A 146 3.34 10.37 -12.89
N VAL A 147 2.24 11.12 -12.98
CA VAL A 147 2.14 12.43 -12.26
C VAL A 147 1.08 12.42 -11.15
N SER A 148 -0.09 11.80 -11.36
CA SER A 148 -1.21 11.92 -10.41
C SER A 148 -1.19 10.89 -9.27
N HIS A 149 -0.49 9.76 -9.43
CA HIS A 149 -0.67 8.58 -8.54
C HIS A 149 0.64 7.98 -8.00
N ILE A 150 1.70 8.79 -7.93
CA ILE A 150 3.03 8.33 -7.51
C ILE A 150 3.04 7.61 -6.15
N GLY A 151 2.18 8.01 -5.20
CA GLY A 151 2.09 7.40 -3.88
C GLY A 151 1.58 5.94 -3.94
N PHE A 152 0.51 5.71 -4.69
CA PHE A 152 -0.06 4.38 -4.91
C PHE A 152 0.93 3.46 -5.63
N CYS A 153 1.60 3.98 -6.67
CA CYS A 153 2.61 3.22 -7.40
C CYS A 153 3.83 2.86 -6.54
N LYS A 154 4.25 3.75 -5.64
CA LYS A 154 5.29 3.42 -4.65
C LYS A 154 4.85 2.32 -3.69
N ALA A 155 3.57 2.31 -3.30
CA ALA A 155 3.04 1.25 -2.45
C ALA A 155 3.00 -0.11 -3.17
N LEU A 156 2.58 -0.13 -4.44
CA LEU A 156 2.63 -1.32 -5.29
C LEU A 156 4.08 -1.80 -5.52
N ASP A 157 5.02 -0.90 -5.80
CA ASP A 157 6.42 -1.28 -5.98
C ASP A 157 7.01 -1.93 -4.71
N LYS A 158 6.63 -1.42 -3.52
CA LYS A 158 7.00 -2.04 -2.24
C LYS A 158 6.33 -3.42 -2.06
N PHE A 159 5.05 -3.54 -2.42
CA PHE A 159 4.35 -4.83 -2.39
C PHE A 159 5.05 -5.88 -3.26
N LYS A 160 5.47 -5.47 -4.47
CA LYS A 160 6.23 -6.32 -5.41
C LYS A 160 7.52 -6.84 -4.78
N ASP A 161 8.25 -6.04 -4.02
CA ASP A 161 9.44 -6.51 -3.31
C ASP A 161 9.07 -7.61 -2.28
N THR A 162 8.02 -7.39 -1.48
CA THR A 162 7.52 -8.37 -0.51
C THR A 162 7.13 -9.70 -1.18
N TYR A 163 6.32 -9.63 -2.24
CA TYR A 163 5.88 -10.82 -2.99
C TYR A 163 7.06 -11.58 -3.61
N ASN A 164 7.98 -10.87 -4.27
CA ASN A 164 9.12 -11.49 -4.94
C ASN A 164 10.07 -12.19 -3.95
N ILE A 165 10.23 -11.63 -2.74
CA ILE A 165 11.01 -12.28 -1.67
C ILE A 165 10.35 -13.59 -1.24
N HIS A 166 9.04 -13.60 -1.01
CA HIS A 166 8.31 -14.81 -0.63
C HIS A 166 8.38 -15.88 -1.74
N MET A 167 8.12 -15.49 -3.00
CA MET A 167 8.18 -16.43 -4.13
C MET A 167 9.57 -17.00 -4.37
N LYS A 168 10.63 -16.26 -4.05
CA LYS A 168 12.02 -16.74 -4.17
C LYS A 168 12.38 -17.76 -3.08
N ASN A 169 11.93 -17.54 -1.85
CA ASN A 169 12.43 -18.26 -0.68
C ASN A 169 11.54 -19.43 -0.25
N GLU A 170 10.22 -19.33 -0.48
CA GLU A 170 9.23 -20.12 0.27
C GLU A 170 8.20 -20.84 -0.61
N SER A 171 7.95 -20.39 -1.85
CA SER A 171 6.85 -20.92 -2.67
C SER A 171 7.26 -22.05 -3.61
N LYS A 172 6.46 -23.12 -3.65
CA LYS A 172 6.55 -24.25 -4.60
C LYS A 172 5.57 -24.12 -5.79
N CYS A 173 4.86 -23.01 -5.90
CA CYS A 173 3.85 -22.82 -6.94
C CYS A 173 4.49 -22.60 -8.32
N GLU A 174 4.51 -23.63 -9.16
CA GLU A 174 5.15 -23.58 -10.49
C GLU A 174 4.47 -22.59 -11.45
N ASN A 175 3.14 -22.48 -11.39
CA ASN A 175 2.35 -21.65 -12.31
C ASN A 175 2.15 -20.20 -11.82
N ALA A 176 2.50 -19.89 -10.58
CA ALA A 176 2.44 -18.53 -10.07
C ALA A 176 3.68 -17.74 -10.54
N PRO A 177 3.53 -16.51 -11.04
CA PRO A 177 4.67 -15.69 -11.44
C PRO A 177 5.69 -15.55 -10.30
N ARG A 178 6.95 -15.95 -10.52
CA ARG A 178 8.00 -15.80 -9.50
C ARG A 178 8.43 -14.36 -9.27
N TYR A 179 8.20 -13.51 -10.26
CA TYR A 179 8.62 -12.11 -10.23
C TYR A 179 7.53 -11.21 -10.78
N LEU A 180 7.15 -10.23 -9.97
CA LEU A 180 6.34 -9.09 -10.37
C LEU A 180 7.23 -7.94 -10.84
N TYR A 181 6.77 -7.21 -11.84
CA TYR A 181 7.48 -6.06 -12.42
C TYR A 181 7.16 -4.77 -11.67
N SER A 182 8.12 -3.85 -11.63
CA SER A 182 7.90 -2.52 -11.03
C SER A 182 6.89 -1.70 -11.84
N PRO A 183 5.96 -0.98 -11.19
CA PRO A 183 5.03 -0.08 -11.88
C PRO A 183 5.73 1.12 -12.53
N PHE A 184 6.99 1.39 -12.17
CA PHE A 184 7.79 2.45 -12.80
C PHE A 184 8.41 2.02 -14.14
N GLY A 185 8.17 0.77 -14.55
CA GLY A 185 8.60 0.21 -15.82
C GLY A 185 10.10 0.19 -16.00
N THR A 186 10.52 -0.35 -17.12
CA THR A 186 11.89 -0.32 -17.61
C THR A 186 12.38 1.10 -17.86
N GLU A 187 11.65 2.20 -17.68
CA GLU A 187 12.11 3.55 -18.09
C GLU A 187 13.49 3.92 -17.54
N LYS A 188 13.82 3.58 -16.29
CA LYS A 188 15.20 3.71 -15.80
C LYS A 188 16.18 2.78 -16.52
N HIS A 189 15.82 1.51 -16.68
CA HIS A 189 16.63 0.52 -17.39
C HIS A 189 16.75 0.83 -18.89
N ARG A 190 15.73 1.38 -19.53
CA ARG A 190 15.59 1.72 -20.93
C ARG A 190 16.36 2.99 -21.22
N ILE A 191 16.23 4.04 -20.39
CA ILE A 191 17.12 5.22 -20.45
C ILE A 191 18.58 4.80 -20.23
N PHE A 192 18.84 3.91 -19.26
CA PHE A 192 20.18 3.38 -19.00
C PHE A 192 20.71 2.58 -20.21
N PHE A 193 19.94 1.65 -20.77
CA PHE A 193 20.32 0.84 -21.92
C PHE A 193 20.47 1.69 -23.20
N ILE A 194 19.59 2.67 -23.43
CA ILE A 194 19.72 3.62 -24.54
C ILE A 194 21.02 4.42 -24.40
N SER A 195 21.29 4.96 -23.21
CA SER A 195 22.53 5.73 -22.95
C SER A 195 23.78 4.87 -23.11
N LEU A 196 23.71 3.61 -22.70
CA LEU A 196 24.82 2.67 -22.84
C LEU A 196 25.08 2.32 -24.32
N ILE A 197 24.02 2.04 -25.08
CA ILE A 197 24.10 1.73 -26.51
C ILE A 197 24.67 2.92 -27.29
N THR A 198 24.26 4.16 -26.99
CA THR A 198 24.78 5.34 -27.67
C THR A 198 26.27 5.56 -27.39
N ILE A 199 26.72 5.35 -26.14
CA ILE A 199 28.16 5.42 -25.78
C ILE A 199 28.98 4.38 -26.55
N PHE A 200 28.50 3.14 -26.63
CA PHE A 200 29.18 2.09 -27.39
C PHE A 200 29.22 2.40 -28.88
N ALA A 201 28.11 2.87 -29.47
CA ALA A 201 28.06 3.27 -30.87
C ALA A 201 29.06 4.40 -31.20
N MET A 202 29.12 5.44 -30.36
CA MET A 202 30.08 6.53 -30.55
C MET A 202 31.53 6.07 -30.44
N SER A 203 31.82 5.15 -29.50
CA SER A 203 33.17 4.59 -29.34
C SER A 203 33.60 3.77 -30.56
N ILE A 204 32.68 2.99 -31.13
CA ILE A 204 32.93 2.20 -32.35
C ILE A 204 33.18 3.14 -33.54
N ILE A 205 32.38 4.19 -33.72
CA ILE A 205 32.55 5.18 -34.80
C ILE A 205 33.92 5.88 -34.69
N MET A 206 34.32 6.29 -33.48
CA MET A 206 35.63 6.92 -33.29
C MET A 206 36.79 5.95 -33.60
N PHE A 207 36.67 4.69 -33.18
CA PHE A 207 37.67 3.67 -33.44
C PHE A 207 37.81 3.37 -34.95
N THR A 208 36.70 3.30 -35.69
CA THR A 208 36.74 3.07 -37.14
C THR A 208 37.35 4.25 -37.88
N VAL A 209 37.01 5.50 -37.51
CA VAL A 209 37.63 6.71 -38.09
C VAL A 209 39.12 6.77 -37.82
N TYR A 210 39.56 6.52 -36.57
CA TYR A 210 40.98 6.50 -36.21
C TYR A 210 41.76 5.46 -37.03
N LYS A 211 41.21 4.24 -37.14
CA LYS A 211 41.84 3.16 -37.89
C LYS A 211 41.97 3.47 -39.38
N VAL A 212 40.94 4.06 -40.00
CA VAL A 212 40.98 4.42 -41.42
C VAL A 212 42.00 5.54 -41.69
N ASN A 213 42.06 6.56 -40.83
CA ASN A 213 43.00 7.66 -40.99
C ASN A 213 44.46 7.26 -40.71
N GLY A 214 44.69 6.31 -39.79
CA GLY A 214 46.03 5.76 -39.53
C GLY A 214 46.55 4.79 -40.62
N ILE A 215 45.69 4.34 -41.53
CA ILE A 215 46.05 3.53 -42.71
C ILE A 215 46.33 4.43 -43.94
N LEU A 216 45.90 5.69 -43.90
CA LEU A 216 46.05 6.69 -44.98
C LEU A 216 47.28 7.62 -44.80
N LEU A 217 48.12 7.34 -43.79
CA LEU A 217 49.42 7.95 -43.52
C LEU A 217 50.53 6.93 -43.79
#